data_AF-A0A077X2D7-F1
#
_entry.id   AF-A0A077X2D7-F1
#
_cell.length_a   1.000
_cell.length_b   1.000
_cell.length_c   1.000
_cell.angle_alpha   90.00
_cell.angle_beta   90.00
_cell.angle_gamma   90.00
#
_symmetry.space_group_name_H-M   'P 1'
#
loop_
_entity.id
_entity.type
_entity.pdbx_description
1 polymer ?
#
loop_
_entity_poly.entity_id
_entity_poly.type
_entity_poly.pdbx_seq_one_letter_code
_entity_poly.pdbx_strand_id
1 'polypeptide(L)'
;MISKLTLCLSSAIILVASHVNASFIPVQDNDYGLAPLHMPIEGEAISDSYIVVLKDHVDSTQALGHCSWVSNMSITGKMQNDYFLDSETLMGIQHTYDSPTWRGYSGKFSPETLEHIRRSPDASISQ
;
A
#
# COMPACT_ATOMS: atom_id res chain seq x y z
N MET A 1 25.15 9.53 60.74
CA MET A 1 24.09 9.99 59.81
C MET A 1 24.60 11.22 59.09
N ILE A 2 24.93 11.13 57.80
CA ILE A 2 24.82 12.17 56.74
C ILE A 2 25.18 11.44 55.44
N SER A 3 24.21 11.38 54.54
CA SER A 3 24.16 10.65 53.28
C SER A 3 24.98 11.33 52.18
N LYS A 4 25.71 10.54 51.38
CA LYS A 4 26.20 10.97 50.06
C LYS A 4 25.36 10.25 49.00
N LEU A 5 24.40 10.97 48.43
CA LEU A 5 23.54 10.48 47.34
C LEU A 5 24.20 10.87 46.02
N THR A 6 24.97 9.96 45.43
CA THR A 6 25.58 10.15 44.11
C THR A 6 24.52 9.95 43.03
N LEU A 7 24.28 11.03 42.29
CA LEU A 7 23.33 11.19 41.20
C LEU A 7 23.80 10.41 39.96
N CYS A 8 23.17 9.27 39.63
CA CYS A 8 23.38 8.59 38.35
C CYS A 8 22.52 9.27 37.27
N LEU A 9 23.15 10.09 36.42
CA LEU A 9 22.57 10.60 35.19
C LEU A 9 22.45 9.45 34.17
N SER A 10 21.26 8.87 34.03
CA SER A 10 20.94 8.00 32.89
C SER A 10 20.42 8.85 31.74
N SER A 11 21.23 8.98 30.68
CA SER A 11 20.89 9.67 29.42
C SER A 11 19.53 9.28 28.88
N ALA A 12 18.67 10.27 28.65
CA ALA A 12 17.50 10.13 27.81
C ALA A 12 17.94 10.18 26.34
N ILE A 13 17.75 9.08 25.61
CA ILE A 13 17.86 9.09 24.15
C ILE A 13 16.58 9.71 23.60
N ILE A 14 16.66 10.93 23.10
CA ILE A 14 15.55 11.57 22.38
C ILE A 14 15.54 10.99 20.96
N LEU A 15 14.58 10.12 20.68
CA LEU A 15 14.31 9.64 19.32
C LEU A 15 13.61 10.78 18.56
N VAL A 16 14.32 11.47 17.69
CA VAL A 16 13.72 12.50 16.82
C VAL A 16 13.00 11.77 15.69
N ALA A 17 11.68 11.66 15.81
CA ALA A 17 10.84 11.21 14.70
C ALA A 17 10.89 12.28 13.61
N SER A 18 11.53 11.95 12.49
CA SER A 18 11.53 12.79 11.31
C SER A 18 10.21 12.57 10.58
N HIS A 19 9.30 13.55 10.64
CA HIS A 19 8.08 13.51 9.86
C HIS A 19 8.38 13.95 8.43
N VAL A 20 8.46 13.00 7.50
CA VAL A 20 8.40 13.29 6.08
C VAL A 20 6.93 13.57 5.71
N ASN A 21 6.62 14.81 5.33
CA ASN A 21 5.34 15.12 4.70
C ASN A 21 5.52 15.00 3.19
N ALA A 22 5.16 13.85 2.63
CA ALA A 22 4.98 13.72 1.20
C ALA A 22 3.74 14.53 0.79
N SER A 23 3.95 15.57 -0.01
CA SER A 23 2.84 16.38 -0.53
C SER A 23 2.20 15.65 -1.70
N PHE A 24 0.91 15.32 -1.56
CA PHE A 24 0.11 14.75 -2.64
C PHE A 24 -0.08 15.80 -3.75
N ILE A 25 0.50 15.55 -4.92
CA ILE A 25 0.21 16.30 -6.15
C ILE A 25 -0.63 15.39 -7.04
N PRO A 26 -1.94 15.64 -7.20
CA PRO A 26 -2.74 14.88 -8.14
C PRO A 26 -2.30 15.24 -9.57
N VAL A 27 -1.56 14.35 -10.22
CA VAL A 27 -1.41 14.37 -11.68
C VAL A 27 -2.74 13.94 -12.27
N GLN A 28 -3.48 14.90 -12.86
CA GLN A 28 -4.66 14.62 -13.65
C GLN A 28 -4.25 14.09 -15.03
N ASP A 29 -4.15 12.77 -15.17
CA ASP A 29 -4.21 12.15 -16.49
C ASP A 29 -5.68 12.05 -16.91
N ASN A 30 -6.02 12.60 -18.07
CA ASN A 30 -7.39 12.79 -18.54
C ASN A 30 -7.94 11.51 -19.19
N ASP A 31 -8.01 10.42 -18.42
CA ASP A 31 -8.71 9.19 -18.82
C ASP A 31 -10.00 9.07 -18.01
N TYR A 32 -11.13 9.43 -18.63
CA TYR A 32 -12.43 9.65 -17.98
C TYR A 32 -12.99 8.36 -17.35
N GLY A 33 -12.56 8.03 -16.13
CA GLY A 33 -13.09 6.94 -15.32
C GLY A 33 -12.07 5.92 -14.82
N LEU A 34 -10.78 6.06 -15.14
CA LEU A 34 -9.74 5.20 -14.56
C LEU A 34 -9.17 5.79 -13.26
N ALA A 35 -8.83 4.91 -12.32
CA ALA A 35 -8.02 5.31 -11.18
C ALA A 35 -6.66 5.87 -11.67
N PRO A 36 -6.21 7.04 -11.16
CA PRO A 36 -4.90 7.57 -11.49
C PRO A 36 -3.78 6.61 -11.08
N LEU A 37 -2.70 6.58 -11.86
CA LEU A 37 -1.43 5.96 -11.44
C LEU A 37 -0.46 7.07 -11.06
N HIS A 38 -0.05 7.09 -9.80
CA HIS A 38 0.95 8.02 -9.30
C HIS A 38 2.32 7.35 -9.29
N MET A 39 3.28 7.90 -10.01
CA MET A 39 4.67 7.46 -9.97
C MET A 39 5.52 8.40 -9.10
N PRO A 40 6.45 7.88 -8.26
CA PRO A 40 7.40 8.73 -7.55
C PRO A 40 8.17 9.62 -8.51
N ILE A 41 8.21 10.93 -8.24
CA ILE A 41 9.01 11.90 -9.00
C ILE A 41 10.51 11.70 -8.69
N GLU A 42 10.81 11.30 -7.45
CA GLU A 42 12.15 10.98 -6.95
C GLU A 42 12.07 9.68 -6.13
N GLY A 43 12.83 8.66 -6.52
CA GLY A 43 12.87 7.36 -5.83
C GLY A 43 12.94 6.17 -6.78
N GLU A 44 13.42 5.03 -6.26
CA GLU A 44 13.41 3.76 -6.99
C GLU A 44 12.02 3.12 -6.89
N ALA A 45 11.32 2.99 -8.02
CA ALA A 45 10.08 2.25 -8.08
C ALA A 45 10.37 0.74 -7.98
N ILE A 46 9.79 0.07 -6.98
CA ILE A 46 9.85 -1.39 -6.89
C ILE A 46 8.94 -1.96 -7.97
N SER A 47 9.50 -2.78 -8.86
CA SER A 47 8.74 -3.37 -9.96
C SER A 47 7.47 -4.07 -9.48
N ASP A 48 6.39 -3.81 -10.23
CA ASP A 48 5.06 -4.38 -10.07
C ASP A 48 4.41 -4.19 -8.70
N SER A 49 4.96 -3.34 -7.83
CA SER A 49 4.50 -3.14 -6.46
C SER A 49 3.71 -1.84 -6.34
N TYR A 50 2.49 -1.94 -5.80
CA TYR A 50 1.54 -0.83 -5.75
C TYR A 50 0.78 -0.79 -4.42
N ILE A 51 0.34 0.40 -4.02
CA ILE A 51 -0.66 0.61 -2.98
C ILE A 51 -1.98 1.01 -3.65
N VAL A 52 -3.03 0.23 -3.47
CA VAL A 52 -4.36 0.58 -3.92
C VAL A 52 -5.10 1.21 -2.75
N VAL A 53 -5.51 2.46 -2.91
CA VAL A 53 -6.29 3.22 -1.95
C VAL A 53 -7.75 3.20 -2.39
N LEU A 54 -8.67 2.71 -1.58
CA LEU A 54 -10.09 2.70 -1.92
C LEU A 54 -10.73 4.06 -1.67
N LYS A 55 -11.80 4.37 -2.39
CA LYS A 55 -12.54 5.62 -2.22
C LYS A 55 -13.11 5.76 -0.81
N ASP A 56 -13.23 6.99 -0.32
CA ASP A 56 -13.61 7.29 1.07
C ASP A 56 -14.94 6.67 1.54
N HIS A 57 -15.88 6.46 0.61
CA HIS A 57 -17.19 5.88 0.92
C HIS A 57 -17.20 4.35 1.00
N VAL A 58 -16.08 3.69 0.71
CA VAL A 58 -15.95 2.23 0.73
C VAL A 58 -15.77 1.78 2.18
N ASP A 59 -16.74 1.03 2.72
CA ASP A 59 -16.66 0.46 4.06
C ASP A 59 -15.77 -0.80 4.13
N SER A 60 -15.50 -1.31 5.34
CA SER A 60 -14.63 -2.48 5.52
C SER A 60 -15.17 -3.75 4.83
N THR A 61 -16.49 -3.92 4.73
CA THR A 61 -17.09 -5.09 4.05
C THR A 61 -16.93 -4.98 2.55
N GLN A 62 -17.16 -3.79 1.99
CA GLN A 62 -16.91 -3.51 0.57
C GLN A 62 -15.42 -3.65 0.22
N ALA A 63 -14.53 -3.17 1.09
CA ALA A 63 -13.09 -3.32 0.93
C ALA A 63 -12.64 -4.79 0.91
N LEU A 64 -13.19 -5.62 1.81
CA LEU A 64 -12.95 -7.07 1.81
C LEU A 64 -13.50 -7.74 0.54
N GLY A 65 -14.66 -7.30 0.06
CA GLY A 65 -15.24 -7.73 -1.21
C GLY A 65 -14.31 -7.42 -2.38
N HIS A 66 -13.75 -6.20 -2.43
CA HIS A 66 -12.79 -5.80 -3.46
C HIS A 66 -11.50 -6.62 -3.39
N CYS A 67 -10.94 -6.81 -2.20
CA CYS A 67 -9.75 -7.64 -1.99
C CYS A 67 -9.98 -9.09 -2.44
N SER A 68 -11.17 -9.65 -2.17
CA SER A 68 -11.55 -10.99 -2.59
C SER A 68 -11.67 -11.10 -4.11
N TRP A 69 -12.26 -10.09 -4.77
CA TRP A 69 -12.35 -10.01 -6.22
C TRP A 69 -10.96 -9.96 -6.87
N VAL A 70 -10.05 -9.11 -6.36
CA VAL A 70 -8.66 -9.03 -6.83
C VAL A 70 -7.90 -10.34 -6.60
N SER A 71 -8.06 -10.94 -5.43
CA SER A 71 -7.45 -12.23 -5.12
C SER A 71 -7.92 -13.32 -6.10
N ASN A 72 -9.21 -13.33 -6.46
CA ASN A 72 -9.73 -14.30 -7.42
C ASN A 72 -9.14 -14.12 -8.84
N MET A 73 -8.95 -12.87 -9.29
CA MET A 73 -8.26 -12.59 -10.56
C MET A 73 -6.81 -13.12 -10.54
N SER A 74 -6.13 -12.97 -9.39
CA SER A 74 -4.78 -13.50 -9.23
C SER A 74 -4.72 -15.03 -9.18
N ILE A 75 -5.75 -15.70 -8.64
CA ILE A 75 -5.85 -17.18 -8.61
C ILE A 75 -6.05 -17.73 -10.03
N THR A 76 -6.88 -17.08 -10.85
CA THR A 76 -7.05 -17.48 -12.25
C THR A 76 -5.76 -17.33 -13.07
N GLY A 77 -4.90 -16.37 -12.74
CA GLY A 77 -3.58 -16.20 -13.35
C GLY A 77 -2.50 -17.16 -12.78
N LYS A 78 -2.58 -17.52 -11.49
CA LYS A 78 -1.62 -18.42 -10.81
C LYS A 78 -1.71 -19.87 -11.31
N MET A 79 -2.87 -20.32 -11.73
CA MET A 79 -3.05 -21.64 -12.37
C MET A 79 -2.18 -21.85 -13.64
N GLN A 80 -1.54 -20.80 -14.17
CA GLN A 80 -0.62 -20.87 -15.32
C GLN A 80 0.87 -20.76 -14.95
N ASN A 81 1.24 -20.34 -13.72
CA ASN A 81 2.62 -19.99 -13.35
C ASN A 81 3.16 -20.77 -12.14
N ASP A 82 2.76 -22.03 -12.01
CA ASP A 82 3.00 -22.85 -10.81
C ASP A 82 4.40 -23.48 -10.73
N TYR A 83 5.47 -22.77 -11.15
CA TYR A 83 6.81 -23.38 -11.21
C TYR A 83 7.96 -22.74 -10.42
N PHE A 84 7.84 -21.53 -9.88
CA PHE A 84 8.93 -20.97 -9.05
C PHE A 84 8.38 -20.11 -7.91
N LEU A 85 8.16 -20.73 -6.75
CA LEU A 85 7.84 -20.05 -5.50
C LEU A 85 9.13 -19.50 -4.86
N ASP A 86 9.61 -18.39 -5.40
CA ASP A 86 10.49 -17.50 -4.64
C ASP A 86 9.62 -16.51 -3.85
N SER A 87 9.88 -16.34 -2.55
CA SER A 87 9.07 -15.48 -1.68
C SER A 87 9.07 -14.02 -2.13
N GLU A 88 10.09 -13.61 -2.89
CA GLU A 88 10.19 -12.26 -3.46
C GLU A 88 9.29 -12.05 -4.70
N THR A 89 8.75 -13.13 -5.29
CA THR A 89 7.94 -13.08 -6.53
C THR A 89 6.45 -13.36 -6.25
N LEU A 90 6.01 -13.27 -4.99
CA LEU A 90 4.61 -13.50 -4.63
C LEU A 90 3.71 -12.39 -5.22
N MET A 91 3.07 -12.72 -6.35
CA MET A 91 2.02 -11.91 -6.96
C MET A 91 0.73 -11.96 -6.14
N GLY A 92 0.01 -10.85 -6.09
CA GLY A 92 -1.26 -10.67 -5.40
C GLY A 92 -1.18 -9.66 -4.25
N ILE A 93 -2.26 -9.60 -3.46
CA ILE A 93 -2.35 -8.77 -2.26
C ILE A 93 -1.41 -9.31 -1.19
N GLN A 94 -0.57 -8.44 -0.65
CA GLN A 94 0.39 -8.75 0.42
C GLN A 94 -0.05 -8.16 1.76
N HIS A 95 -0.65 -6.98 1.75
CA HIS A 95 -1.10 -6.30 2.97
C HIS A 95 -2.41 -5.56 2.74
N THR A 96 -3.26 -5.50 3.75
CA THR A 96 -4.51 -4.72 3.72
C THR A 96 -4.48 -3.64 4.79
N TYR A 97 -4.97 -2.45 4.44
CA TYR A 97 -5.07 -1.29 5.32
C TYR A 97 -6.55 -1.04 5.63
N ASP A 98 -6.91 -1.07 6.91
CA ASP A 98 -8.22 -0.64 7.40
C ASP A 98 -7.99 0.42 8.48
N SER A 99 -8.09 1.68 8.07
CA SER A 99 -7.94 2.83 8.98
C SER A 99 -9.25 3.63 9.05
N PRO A 100 -9.41 4.49 10.06
CA PRO A 100 -10.61 5.33 10.17
C PRO A 100 -10.80 6.31 9.01
N THR A 101 -9.73 6.70 8.33
CA THR A 101 -9.74 7.76 7.31
C THR A 101 -9.62 7.24 5.89
N TRP A 102 -9.03 6.07 5.68
CA TRP A 102 -8.88 5.45 4.37
C TRP A 102 -8.72 3.93 4.48
N ARG A 103 -9.04 3.23 3.39
CA ARG A 103 -8.85 1.77 3.26
C ARG A 103 -8.07 1.47 2.01
N GLY A 104 -7.43 0.32 1.97
CA GLY A 104 -6.62 -0.05 0.82
C GLY A 104 -5.90 -1.37 0.99
N TYR A 105 -5.01 -1.66 0.06
CA TYR A 105 -4.12 -2.81 0.14
C TYR A 105 -2.86 -2.56 -0.67
N SER A 106 -1.78 -3.26 -0.34
CA SER A 106 -0.56 -3.28 -1.15
C SER A 106 -0.28 -4.68 -1.65
N GLY A 107 0.40 -4.77 -2.79
CA GLY A 107 0.64 -6.04 -3.44
C GLY A 107 1.48 -5.92 -4.69
N LYS A 108 1.78 -7.08 -5.28
CA LYS A 108 2.40 -7.16 -6.60
C LYS A 108 1.37 -7.54 -7.65
N PHE A 109 1.20 -6.73 -8.69
CA PHE A 109 0.14 -6.90 -9.68
C PHE A 109 0.70 -6.88 -11.09
N SER A 110 0.26 -7.83 -11.92
CA SER A 110 0.58 -7.80 -13.35
C SER A 110 -0.06 -6.56 -13.98
N PRO A 111 0.48 -6.05 -15.11
CA PRO A 111 -0.14 -4.92 -15.82
C PRO A 111 -1.63 -5.16 -16.14
N GLU A 112 -2.00 -6.38 -16.52
CA GLU A 112 -3.40 -6.77 -16.76
C GLU A 112 -4.27 -6.67 -15.49
N THR A 113 -3.79 -7.20 -14.37
CA THR A 113 -4.52 -7.10 -13.08
C THR A 113 -4.65 -5.65 -12.66
N LEU A 114 -3.59 -4.86 -12.85
CA LEU A 114 -3.57 -3.43 -12.52
C LEU A 114 -4.58 -2.66 -13.36
N GLU A 115 -4.69 -2.93 -14.67
CA GLU A 115 -5.73 -2.33 -15.52
C GLU A 115 -7.14 -2.65 -15.02
N HIS A 116 -7.40 -3.88 -14.59
CA HIS A 116 -8.69 -4.26 -14.03
C HIS A 116 -8.99 -3.52 -12.72
N ILE A 117 -8.01 -3.45 -11.82
CA ILE A 117 -8.11 -2.66 -10.58
C ILE A 117 -8.43 -1.20 -10.91
N ARG A 118 -7.72 -0.59 -11.87
CA ARG A 118 -7.92 0.81 -12.28
C ARG A 118 -9.29 1.10 -12.87
N ARG A 119 -9.89 0.12 -13.55
CA ARG A 119 -11.26 0.20 -14.11
C ARG A 119 -12.34 -0.04 -13.05
N SER A 120 -11.98 -0.50 -11.86
CA SER A 120 -12.96 -0.77 -10.81
C SER A 120 -13.54 0.53 -10.25
N PRO A 121 -14.84 0.57 -9.93
CA PRO A 121 -15.50 1.78 -9.44
C PRO A 121 -14.99 2.25 -8.07
N ASP A 122 -14.26 1.42 -7.32
CA ASP A 122 -13.91 1.67 -5.92
C ASP A 122 -12.42 2.01 -5.70
N ALA A 123 -11.59 1.92 -6.74
CA ALA A 123 -10.14 2.08 -6.62
C ALA A 123 -9.65 3.52 -6.89
N SER A 124 -8.67 3.92 -6.09
CA SER A 124 -7.65 4.95 -6.30
C SER A 124 -6.29 4.25 -6.11
N ILE A 125 -5.20 4.67 -6.76
CA ILE A 125 -3.90 3.96 -6.66
C ILE A 125 -2.83 4.98 -6.25
N SER A 126 -2.16 4.71 -5.13
CA SER A 126 -0.99 5.47 -4.64
C SER A 126 0.25 4.58 -4.74
N GLN A 127 1.43 5.15 -4.96
CA GLN A 127 2.67 4.39 -4.75
C GLN A 127 3.24 4.68 -3.38
#